data_AF-A0A0W1G146-F1
#
_entry.id   AF-A0A0W1G146-F1
#
_cell.length_a   1.000
_cell.length_b   1.000
_cell.length_c   1.000
_cell.angle_alpha   90.00
_cell.angle_beta   90.00
_cell.angle_gamma   90.00
#
_symmetry.space_group_name_H-M   'P 1'
#
loop_
_entity.id
_entity.type
_entity.pdbx_description
1 polymer ?
#
loop_
_entity_poly.entity_id
_entity_poly.type
_entity_poly.pdbx_seq_one_letter_code
_entity_poly.pdbx_strand_id
1 'polypeptide(L)'
;MTKETRVSAKGQVVIPKDVRDRLHWDVGTILEVVDGPAGVMLRAKPKAKPALSFEEAMAKMRKTVNYKGPRISDEDAHSAIDRMFREDKSWDPPT
;
A
#
# COMPACT_ATOMS: atom_id res chain seq x y z
N MET A 1 21.84 6.07 7.96
CA MET A 1 23.20 5.49 7.84
C MET A 1 23.65 5.64 6.40
N THR A 2 24.66 6.47 6.14
CA THR A 2 25.17 6.76 4.79
C THR A 2 26.13 5.67 4.37
N LYS A 3 26.03 5.16 3.14
CA LYS A 3 26.96 4.18 2.57
C LYS A 3 27.58 4.74 1.31
N GLU A 4 28.90 4.61 1.20
CA GLU A 4 29.65 5.02 0.02
C GLU A 4 29.71 3.86 -0.98
N THR A 5 29.53 4.17 -2.26
CA THR A 5 29.71 3.23 -3.35
C THR A 5 30.39 3.96 -4.50
N ARG A 6 31.22 3.25 -5.25
CA ARG A 6 31.91 3.82 -6.42
C ARG A 6 31.08 3.61 -7.67
N VAL A 7 31.14 4.61 -8.54
CA VAL A 7 30.65 4.49 -9.92
C VAL A 7 31.69 3.69 -10.70
N SER A 8 31.26 2.65 -11.39
CA SER A 8 32.14 1.88 -12.29
C SER A 8 32.49 2.69 -13.55
N ALA A 9 33.49 2.23 -14.32
CA ALA A 9 33.85 2.86 -15.60
C ALA A 9 32.69 2.96 -16.61
N LYS A 10 31.65 2.13 -16.44
CA LYS A 10 30.44 2.14 -17.28
C LYS A 10 29.30 3.01 -16.71
N GLY A 11 29.57 3.80 -15.66
CA GLY A 11 28.54 4.62 -15.02
C GLY A 11 27.60 3.85 -14.09
N GLN A 12 27.83 2.55 -13.85
CA GLN A 12 26.98 1.73 -12.98
C GLN A 12 27.34 1.92 -11.51
N VAL A 13 26.33 2.02 -10.66
CA VAL A 13 26.47 2.07 -9.19
C VAL A 13 25.99 0.75 -8.60
N VAL A 14 26.81 0.16 -7.72
CA VAL A 14 26.43 -1.07 -7.01
C VAL A 14 25.62 -0.71 -5.77
N ILE A 15 24.37 -1.17 -5.69
CA ILE A 15 23.54 -1.01 -4.49
C ILE A 15 23.91 -2.10 -3.48
N PRO A 16 24.34 -1.74 -2.25
CA PRO A 16 24.67 -2.71 -1.20
C PRO A 16 23.51 -3.67 -0.91
N LYS A 17 23.83 -4.93 -0.57
CA LYS A 17 22.84 -5.99 -0.32
C LYS A 17 21.81 -5.59 0.75
N ASP A 18 22.23 -4.97 1.83
CA ASP A 18 21.34 -4.54 2.92
C ASP A 18 20.32 -3.48 2.50
N VAL A 19 20.68 -2.61 1.55
CA VAL A 19 19.75 -1.63 0.98
C VAL A 19 18.76 -2.33 0.06
N ARG A 20 19.24 -3.26 -0.79
CA ARG A 20 18.37 -4.05 -1.68
C ARG A 20 17.36 -4.88 -0.90
N ASP A 21 17.80 -5.58 0.14
CA ASP A 21 16.94 -6.44 0.96
C ASP A 21 15.88 -5.60 1.70
N ARG A 22 16.26 -4.45 2.27
CA ARG A 22 15.34 -3.54 2.98
C ARG A 22 14.29 -2.90 2.06
N LEU A 23 14.64 -2.61 0.81
CA LEU A 23 13.74 -1.99 -0.16
C LEU A 23 13.07 -3.02 -1.08
N HIS A 24 13.29 -4.32 -0.85
CA HIS A 24 12.81 -5.41 -1.70
C HIS A 24 13.17 -5.24 -3.19
N TRP A 25 14.40 -4.78 -3.46
CA TRP A 25 14.94 -4.65 -4.81
C TRP A 25 15.62 -5.95 -5.23
N ASP A 26 14.80 -6.92 -5.60
CA ASP A 26 15.25 -8.18 -6.17
C ASP A 26 15.95 -7.98 -7.53
N VAL A 27 16.69 -8.99 -7.96
CA VAL A 27 17.33 -9.01 -9.29
C VAL A 27 16.27 -8.81 -10.37
N GLY A 28 16.50 -7.86 -11.29
CA GLY A 28 15.55 -7.50 -12.33
C GLY A 28 14.52 -6.43 -11.94
N THR A 29 14.57 -5.91 -10.70
CA THR A 29 13.77 -4.74 -10.31
C THR A 29 14.14 -3.53 -11.17
N ILE A 30 13.16 -2.94 -11.84
CA ILE A 30 13.33 -1.71 -12.62
C ILE A 30 13.29 -0.53 -11.66
N LEU A 31 14.35 0.27 -11.65
CA LEU A 31 14.44 1.50 -10.86
C LEU A 31 14.27 2.71 -11.77
N GLU A 32 13.46 3.66 -11.34
CA GLU A 32 13.37 4.99 -11.94
C GLU A 32 14.47 5.87 -11.35
N VAL A 33 15.17 6.56 -12.23
CA VAL A 33 16.19 7.56 -11.89
C VAL A 33 15.51 8.93 -11.99
N VAL A 34 15.39 9.62 -10.86
CA VAL A 34 14.76 10.94 -10.79
C VAL A 34 15.83 11.95 -10.41
N ASP A 35 16.09 12.90 -11.31
CA ASP A 35 17.00 14.01 -11.07
C ASP A 35 16.34 15.02 -10.12
N GLY A 36 17.07 15.43 -9.09
CA GLY A 36 16.63 16.44 -8.13
C GLY A 36 17.74 17.44 -7.79
N PRO A 37 17.40 18.55 -7.10
CA PRO A 37 18.35 19.63 -6.82
C PRO A 37 19.56 19.20 -5.96
N ALA A 38 19.37 18.20 -5.10
CA ALA A 38 20.38 17.69 -4.18
C ALA A 38 21.04 16.38 -4.66
N GLY A 39 20.73 15.93 -5.88
CA GLY A 39 21.26 14.70 -6.46
C GLY A 39 20.18 13.82 -7.08
N VAL A 40 20.51 12.54 -7.22
CA VAL A 40 19.67 11.55 -7.92
C VAL A 40 18.93 10.68 -6.91
N MET A 41 17.61 10.57 -7.07
CA MET A 41 16.79 9.64 -6.31
C MET A 41 16.48 8.39 -7.14
N LEU A 42 16.77 7.22 -6.58
CA LEU A 42 16.37 5.94 -7.14
C LEU A 42 15.12 5.44 -6.43
N ARG A 43 14.05 5.16 -7.19
CA ARG A 43 12.83 4.54 -6.66
C ARG A 43 12.42 3.35 -7.51
N ALA A 44 11.80 2.34 -6.90
CA ALA A 44 11.26 1.23 -7.67
C ALA A 44 10.16 1.72 -8.60
N LYS A 45 10.23 1.34 -9.88
CA LYS A 45 9.14 1.61 -10.82
C LYS A 45 7.92 0.85 -10.33
N PRO A 46 6.79 1.51 -10.06
CA PRO A 46 5.55 0.82 -9.73
C PRO A 46 5.27 -0.15 -10.88
N LYS A 47 5.15 -1.45 -10.57
CA LYS A 47 4.56 -2.38 -11.54
C LYS A 47 3.17 -1.85 -11.80
N ALA A 48 2.92 -1.36 -13.01
CA ALA A 48 1.58 -1.03 -13.46
C ALA A 48 0.79 -2.34 -13.37
N LYS A 49 0.09 -2.54 -12.26
CA LYS A 49 -0.96 -3.55 -12.23
C LYS A 49 -1.98 -3.01 -13.23
N PRO A 50 -2.40 -3.80 -14.24
CA PRO A 50 -3.52 -3.39 -15.06
C PRO A 50 -4.62 -2.96 -14.10
N ALA A 51 -5.13 -1.74 -14.30
CA ALA A 51 -6.27 -1.29 -13.54
C ALA A 51 -7.34 -2.35 -13.74
N LEU A 52 -7.71 -3.07 -12.67
CA LEU A 52 -8.83 -3.99 -12.79
C LEU A 52 -10.03 -3.14 -13.20
N SER A 53 -10.77 -3.60 -14.20
CA SER A 53 -12.07 -3.03 -14.47
C SER A 53 -12.95 -3.13 -13.21
N PHE A 54 -13.95 -2.27 -13.10
CA PHE A 54 -14.89 -2.30 -11.98
C PHE A 54 -15.51 -3.71 -11.80
N GLU A 55 -15.83 -4.37 -12.91
CA GLU A 55 -16.38 -5.73 -12.91
C GLU A 55 -15.40 -6.77 -12.35
N GLU A 56 -14.14 -6.75 -12.79
CA GLU A 56 -13.12 -7.68 -12.30
C GLU A 56 -12.79 -7.45 -10.82
N ALA A 57 -12.77 -6.18 -10.39
CA ALA A 57 -12.59 -5.81 -8.99
C ALA A 57 -13.74 -6.33 -8.12
N MET A 58 -14.99 -6.13 -8.56
CA MET A 58 -16.18 -6.63 -7.87
C MET A 58 -16.24 -8.16 -7.83
N ALA A 59 -15.88 -8.84 -8.92
CA ALA A 59 -15.82 -10.30 -8.97
C ALA A 59 -14.78 -10.86 -7.98
N LYS A 60 -13.59 -10.23 -7.91
CA LYS A 60 -12.54 -10.61 -6.96
C LYS A 60 -12.96 -10.35 -5.51
N MET A 61 -13.63 -9.22 -5.26
CA MET A 61 -14.16 -8.89 -3.95
C MET A 61 -15.23 -9.91 -3.52
N ARG A 62 -16.19 -10.25 -4.38
CA ARG A 62 -17.21 -11.27 -4.10
C ARG A 62 -16.62 -12.65 -3.82
N LYS A 63 -15.52 -13.04 -4.47
CA LYS A 63 -14.81 -14.30 -4.18
C LYS A 63 -14.10 -14.30 -2.82
N THR A 64 -13.68 -13.13 -2.33
CA THR A 64 -12.91 -12.98 -1.09
C THR A 64 -13.83 -12.74 0.12
N VAL A 65 -14.97 -12.08 -0.10
CA VAL A 65 -15.97 -11.80 0.93
C VAL A 65 -16.77 -13.07 1.23
N ASN A 66 -16.34 -13.80 2.26
CA ASN A 66 -17.04 -14.97 2.80
C ASN A 66 -18.03 -14.57 3.91
N TYR A 67 -18.77 -13.48 3.72
CA TYR A 67 -19.80 -13.07 4.67
C TYR A 67 -21.02 -13.98 4.53
N LYS A 68 -21.26 -14.80 5.56
CA LYS A 68 -22.38 -15.76 5.64
C LYS A 68 -23.54 -15.28 6.52
N GLY A 69 -23.44 -14.07 7.06
CA GLY A 69 -24.46 -13.50 7.94
C GLY A 69 -25.72 -13.11 7.18
N PRO A 70 -26.85 -12.94 7.89
CA PRO A 70 -28.05 -12.39 7.28
C PRO A 70 -27.77 -10.96 6.79
N ARG A 71 -28.41 -10.60 5.68
CA ARG A 71 -28.41 -9.20 5.24
C ARG A 71 -29.21 -8.41 6.27
N ILE A 72 -28.54 -7.52 7.01
CA ILE A 72 -29.23 -6.55 7.85
C ILE A 72 -29.67 -5.36 7.00
N SER A 73 -30.82 -4.77 7.31
CA SER A 73 -31.25 -3.54 6.65
C SER A 73 -30.41 -2.35 7.14
N ASP A 74 -30.35 -1.28 6.35
CA ASP A 74 -29.69 -0.05 6.76
C ASP A 74 -30.36 0.55 8.02
N GLU A 75 -31.68 0.40 8.14
CA GLU A 75 -32.44 0.85 9.31
C GLU A 75 -32.07 0.07 10.59
N ASP A 76 -31.91 -1.25 10.48
CA ASP A 76 -31.47 -2.10 11.60
C ASP A 76 -30.04 -1.77 12.00
N ALA A 77 -29.16 -1.52 11.02
CA ALA A 77 -27.78 -1.14 11.26
C ALA A 77 -27.68 0.21 12.00
N HIS A 78 -28.41 1.23 11.53
CA HIS A 78 -28.46 2.53 12.20
C HIS A 78 -29.05 2.42 13.61
N SER A 79 -30.14 1.68 13.78
CA SER A 79 -30.76 1.48 15.08
C SER A 79 -29.83 0.78 16.09
N ALA A 80 -29.03 -0.18 15.62
CA ALA A 80 -28.04 -0.86 16.46
C ALA A 80 -26.89 0.07 16.87
N ILE A 81 -26.42 0.92 15.95
CA ILE A 81 -25.38 1.93 16.21
C ILE A 81 -25.90 2.97 17.23
N ASP A 82 -27.11 3.48 17.03
CA ASP A 82 -27.75 4.43 17.94
C ASP A 82 -27.93 3.86 19.34
N ARG A 83 -28.28 2.57 19.44
CA ARG A 83 -28.35 1.87 20.72
C ARG A 83 -26.98 1.77 21.38
N MET A 84 -25.94 1.41 20.62
CA MET A 84 -24.57 1.33 21.11
C MET A 84 -24.10 2.67 21.70
N PHE A 85 -24.32 3.78 21.01
CA PHE A 85 -23.95 5.12 21.52
C PHE A 85 -24.78 5.58 22.72
N ARG A 86 -26.02 5.13 22.86
CA ARG A 86 -26.84 5.43 24.05
C ARG A 86 -26.41 4.65 25.28
N GLU A 87 -26.03 3.38 25.09
CA GLU A 87 -25.67 2.46 26.17
C GLU A 87 -24.19 2.59 26.58
N ASP A 88 -23.30 2.78 25.61
CA ASP A 88 -21.88 2.99 25.84
C ASP A 88 -21.53 4.49 25.83
N LYS A 89 -21.63 5.11 27.02
CA LYS A 89 -21.27 6.53 27.24
C LYS A 89 -19.77 6.77 27.39
N SER A 90 -18.94 5.74 27.20
CA SER A 90 -17.49 5.83 27.43
C SER A 90 -16.70 6.36 26.23
N TRP A 91 -17.35 6.52 25.07
CA TRP A 91 -16.71 7.05 23.87
C TRP A 91 -16.74 8.57 23.83
N ASP A 92 -15.55 9.19 23.86
CA ASP A 92 -15.36 10.63 23.67
C ASP A 92 -14.85 10.88 22.23
N PRO A 93 -15.61 11.58 21.37
CA PRO A 93 -15.15 11.90 20.03
C PRO A 93 -13.92 12.82 20.10
N PRO A 94 -12.86 12.58 19.31
CA PRO A 94 -11.75 13.51 19.26
C PRO A 94 -12.21 14.87 18.71
N THR A 95 -11.95 15.93 19.47
CA THR A 95 -12.15 17.34 19.09
C THR A 95 -11.23 17.78 17.95
#